data_AF-A0A382MDF0-F1
#
_entry.id   AF-A0A382MDF0-F1
#
_cell.length_a   1.000
_cell.length_b   1.000
_cell.length_c   1.000
_cell.angle_alpha   90.00
_cell.angle_beta   90.00
_cell.angle_gamma   90.00
#
_symmetry.space_group_name_H-M   'P 1'
#
loop_
_entity.id
_entity.type
_entity.pdbx_description
1 polymer ?
#
loop_
_entity_poly.entity_id
_entity_poly.type
_entity_poly.pdbx_seq_one_letter_code
_entity_poly.pdbx_strand_id
1 'polypeptide(L)' 'MTDDVDHIDRRRRHFLTVATLVTGGAGIATSSIPFLASLKPSARAQALGAPVEVPVGSLEPGEMIRVLWRGRLVFVL' A
#
# COMPACT_ATOMS: atom_id res chain seq x y z
N MET A 1 -51.91 22.27 -17.57
CA MET A 1 -51.05 22.60 -16.42
C MET A 1 -50.14 21.41 -16.10
N THR A 2 -49.46 20.85 -17.10
CA THR A 2 -48.50 19.75 -16.91
C THR A 2 -47.30 19.85 -17.85
N ASP A 3 -47.13 20.97 -18.55
CA ASP A 3 -46.04 21.16 -19.53
C ASP A 3 -44.76 21.74 -18.90
N ASP A 4 -44.80 22.14 -17.62
CA ASP A 4 -43.64 22.68 -16.88
C ASP A 4 -42.69 21.59 -16.36
N VAL A 5 -43.17 20.35 -16.19
CA VAL A 5 -42.32 19.22 -15.73
C VAL A 5 -41.40 18.71 -16.85
N ASP A 6 -41.78 18.97 -18.11
CA ASP A 6 -41.04 18.56 -19.31
C ASP A 6 -39.99 19.59 -19.77
N HIS A 7 -39.92 20.76 -19.13
CA HIS A 7 -38.88 21.77 -19.35
C HIS A 7 -37.51 21.39 -18.73
N ILE A 8 -37.23 20.10 -18.65
CA ILE A 8 -35.99 19.55 -18.14
C ILE A 8 -34.99 19.46 -19.29
N ASP A 9 -33.95 20.30 -19.27
CA ASP A 9 -32.84 20.19 -20.22
C ASP A 9 -32.04 18.91 -19.97
N ARG A 10 -32.41 17.85 -20.71
CA ARG A 10 -31.82 16.51 -20.61
C ARG A 10 -30.34 16.50 -20.99
N ARG A 11 -29.90 17.41 -21.88
CA ARG A 11 -28.49 17.55 -22.27
C ARG A 11 -27.66 18.10 -21.11
N ARG A 12 -28.16 19.12 -20.40
CA ARG A 12 -27.49 19.66 -19.19
C ARG A 12 -27.39 18.62 -18.09
N ARG A 13 -28.47 17.86 -17.85
CA ARG A 13 -28.46 16.79 -16.85
C ARG A 13 -27.44 15.71 -17.18
N HIS A 14 -27.43 15.23 -18.42
CA HIS A 14 -26.47 14.23 -18.87
C HIS A 14 -25.02 14.73 -18.72
N PHE A 15 -24.75 15.98 -19.10
CA PHE A 15 -23.43 16.59 -18.92
C PHE A 15 -22.99 16.60 -17.45
N LEU A 16 -23.85 17.06 -16.54
CA LEU A 16 -23.54 17.08 -15.11
C LEU A 16 -23.31 15.68 -14.54
N THR A 17 -24.12 14.69 -14.95
CA THR A 17 -23.94 13.29 -14.53
C THR A 17 -22.59 12.75 -14.99
N VAL A 18 -22.24 12.96 -16.26
CA VAL A 18 -20.96 12.48 -16.80
C VAL A 18 -19.79 13.21 -16.15
N ALA A 19 -19.85 14.54 -16.02
CA ALA A 19 -18.80 15.33 -15.38
C ALA A 19 -18.57 14.90 -13.92
N THR A 20 -19.65 14.62 -13.18
CA THR A 20 -19.57 14.13 -11.80
C THR A 20 -18.93 12.75 -11.73
N LEU A 21 -19.34 11.82 -12.61
CA LEU A 21 -18.77 10.47 -12.65
C LEU A 21 -17.29 10.47 -13.00
N VAL A 22 -16.90 11.26 -14.00
CA VAL A 22 -15.49 11.37 -14.42
C VAL A 22 -14.64 11.95 -13.29
N THR A 23 -15.09 13.05 -12.69
CA THR A 23 -14.37 13.71 -11.59
C THR A 23 -14.26 12.81 -10.37
N GLY A 24 -15.36 12.18 -9.96
CA GLY A 24 -15.39 11.24 -8.84
C GLY A 24 -14.52 10.00 -9.09
N GLY A 25 -14.61 9.42 -10.29
CA GLY A 25 -13.81 8.27 -10.68
C GLY A 25 -12.31 8.58 -10.71
N ALA A 26 -11.91 9.73 -11.25
CA ALA A 26 -10.53 10.18 -11.24
C ALA A 26 -10.01 10.39 -9.80
N GLY A 27 -10.83 10.98 -8.92
CA GLY A 27 -10.49 11.15 -7.51
C GLY A 27 -10.26 9.81 -6.79
N ILE A 28 -11.14 8.82 -7.01
CA ILE A 28 -11.01 7.48 -6.44
C ILE A 28 -9.73 6.80 -6.95
N ALA A 29 -9.49 6.81 -8.26
CA ALA A 29 -8.32 6.18 -8.86
C ALA A 29 -7.02 6.77 -8.31
N THR A 30 -6.93 8.11 -8.24
CA THR A 30 -5.71 8.80 -7.83
C THR A 30 -5.43 8.64 -6.33
N SER A 31 -6.47 8.64 -5.48
CA SER A 31 -6.32 8.46 -4.03
C SER A 31 -6.07 7.00 -3.61
N SER A 32 -6.54 6.03 -4.40
CA SER A 32 -6.35 4.60 -4.13
C SER A 32 -4.87 4.18 -4.18
N ILE A 33 -4.08 4.79 -5.08
CA ILE A 33 -2.66 4.47 -5.24
C ILE A 33 -1.85 4.73 -3.94
N PRO A 34 -1.81 5.95 -3.37
CA PRO A 34 -1.09 6.20 -2.13
C PRO A 34 -1.70 5.46 -0.94
N PHE A 35 -3.02 5.25 -0.92
CA PHE A 35 -3.67 4.46 0.12
C PHE A 35 -3.15 3.02 0.15
N LEU A 36 -3.15 2.32 -0.99
CA LEU A 36 -2.59 0.97 -1.09
C LEU A 36 -1.08 0.95 -0.85
N ALA A 37 -0.36 1.97 -1.30
CA ALA A 37 1.06 2.10 -1.03
C ALA A 37 1.36 2.23 0.48
N SER A 38 0.47 2.88 1.25
CA SER A 38 0.62 3.02 2.71
C SER A 38 0.54 1.68 3.46
N LEU A 39 -0.09 0.66 2.87
CA LEU A 39 -0.17 -0.68 3.45
C LEU A 39 1.12 -1.49 3.23
N LYS A 40 2.05 -1.00 2.39
CA LYS A 40 3.33 -1.67 2.18
C LYS A 40 4.18 -1.63 3.45
N PRO A 41 5.04 -2.63 3.69
CA PRO A 41 5.94 -2.64 4.84
C PRO A 41 6.80 -1.38 4.88
N SER A 42 6.86 -0.73 6.05
CA SER A 42 7.63 0.49 6.25
C SER A 42 9.12 0.28 5.95
N ALA A 43 9.84 1.36 5.65
CA ALA A 43 11.28 1.31 5.40
C ALA A 43 12.07 0.64 6.54
N ARG A 44 11.59 0.78 7.79
CA ARG A 44 12.17 0.09 8.96
C ARG A 44 11.96 -1.42 8.89
N ALA A 45 10.80 -1.89 8.43
CA ALA A 45 10.53 -3.32 8.24
C ALA A 45 11.35 -3.91 7.08
N GLN A 46 11.58 -3.15 6.01
CA GLN A 46 12.45 -3.55 4.90
C GLN A 46 13.93 -3.58 5.32
N ALA A 47 14.39 -2.59 6.08
CA ALA A 47 15.76 -2.54 6.61
C ALA A 47 16.06 -3.69 7.59
N LEU A 48 15.09 -4.12 8.39
CA LEU A 48 15.21 -5.32 9.24
C LEU A 48 15.33 -6.64 8.44
N GLY A 49 15.05 -6.61 7.13
CA GLY A 49 15.26 -7.72 6.21
C GLY A 49 16.64 -7.77 5.57
N ALA A 50 17.51 -6.78 5.82
CA ALA A 50 18.87 -6.77 5.32
C ALA A 50 19.65 -8.00 5.84
N PRO A 51 20.61 -8.53 5.05
CA PRO A 51 21.47 -9.60 5.52
C PRO A 51 22.25 -9.14 6.76
N VAL A 52 22.28 -9.99 7.79
CA VAL A 52 23.09 -9.78 9.00
C VAL A 52 24.37 -10.59 8.80
N GLU A 53 25.51 -9.90 8.74
CA GLU A 53 26.82 -10.55 8.68
C GLU A 53 27.21 -11.03 10.07
N VAL A 54 27.54 -12.32 10.17
CA VAL A 54 27.89 -12.98 11.43
C VAL A 54 29.26 -13.62 11.27
N PRO A 55 30.28 -13.15 12.01
CA PRO A 55 31.62 -13.73 11.95
C PRO A 55 31.62 -15.11 12.62
N VAL A 56 31.79 -16.17 11.83
CA VAL A 56 31.83 -17.57 12.30
C VAL A 56 33.25 -18.07 12.62
N GLY A 57 34.28 -17.33 12.22
CA GLY A 57 35.68 -17.77 12.35
C GLY A 57 36.21 -17.80 13.80
N SER A 58 35.50 -17.18 14.74
CA SER A 58 35.83 -17.18 16.17
C SER A 58 35.00 -18.16 17.00
N LEU A 59 34.17 -19.00 16.37
CA LEU A 59 33.33 -19.96 17.07
C LEU A 59 34.09 -21.26 17.33
N GLU A 60 34.07 -21.71 18.58
CA GLU A 60 34.64 -23.01 18.95
C GLU A 60 33.70 -24.15 18.53
N PRO A 61 34.24 -25.34 18.19
CA PRO A 61 33.40 -26.50 17.88
C PRO A 61 32.45 -26.84 19.04
N GLY A 62 31.14 -26.78 18.78
CA GLY A 62 30.10 -27.00 19.78
C GLY A 62 29.55 -25.72 20.43
N GLU A 63 30.09 -24.56 20.08
CA GLU A 63 29.57 -23.26 20.48
C GLU A 63 28.37 -22.87 19.58
N MET A 64 27.27 -22.45 20.20
CA MET A 64 26.07 -22.02 19.50
C MET A 64 25.87 -20.52 19.67
N ILE A 65 25.68 -19.80 18.57
CA ILE A 65 25.29 -18.38 18.61
C ILE A 65 23.85 -18.15 18.18
N ARG A 66 23.22 -17.15 18.81
CA ARG A 66 21.83 -16.75 18.58
C ARG A 66 21.81 -15.39 17.92
N VAL A 67 21.33 -15.33 16.68
CA VAL A 67 21.27 -14.10 15.89
C VAL A 67 19.80 -13.74 15.64
N LEU A 68 19.44 -12.50 15.93
CA LEU A 68 18.10 -12.00 15.65
C LEU A 68 18.03 -11.52 14.19
N TRP A 69 17.27 -12.22 13.35
CA TRP A 69 17.06 -11.84 11.96
C TRP A 69 15.56 -11.80 11.63
N ARG A 70 15.09 -10.66 11.09
CA ARG A 70 13.67 -10.43 10.77
C ARG A 70 12.70 -10.76 11.92
N GLY A 71 13.10 -10.52 13.17
CA GLY A 71 12.29 -10.82 14.36
C GLY A 71 12.20 -12.31 14.72
N ARG A 72 13.00 -13.16 14.06
CA ARG A 72 13.15 -14.58 14.37
C ARG A 72 14.56 -14.85 14.88
N LEU A 73 14.68 -15.81 15.81
CA LEU A 73 15.98 -16.31 16.25
C LEU A 73 16.50 -17.33 15.24
N VAL A 74 17.71 -17.08 14.73
CA VAL A 74 18.48 -17.99 13.91
C VAL A 74 19.63 -18.53 14.75
N PHE A 75 19.81 -19.84 14.73
CA PHE A 75 20.88 -20.53 15.45
C PHE A 75 21.96 -20.93 14.47
N VAL A 76 23.21 -20.60 14.80
CA VAL A 76 24.40 -21.06 14.07
C VAL A 76 25.18 -21.97 15.01
N LEU A 77 25.56 -23.14 14.51
CA LEU A 77 26.20 -24.26 15.21
C LEU A 77 27.55 -24.59 14.56
#